data_AF-A0A529HH51-F1
#
_entry.id   AF-A0A529HH51-F1
#
_cell.length_a   1.000
_cell.length_b   1.000
_cell.length_c   1.000
_cell.angle_alpha   90.00
_cell.angle_beta   90.00
_cell.angle_gamma   90.00
#
_symmetry.space_group_name_H-M   'P 1'
#
loop_
_entity.id
_entity.type
_entity.pdbx_description
1 polymer ?
#
loop_
_entity_poly.entity_id
_entity_poly.type
_entity_poly.pdbx_seq_one_letter_code
_entity_poly.pdbx_strand_id
1 'polypeptide(L)'
;LSPRNEEIATSLASRHPDVRIASDNQAVLDDCDTVMLAVRPQIAHEVLSELRFRPDHRLISLIATLSLDDIRALTAPAGHLTKALPMPMIAHRLGATIIYPSDPGAAALFGRLGKVIEVDNSREFDALSVATATYASYFKYLETIHT
;
A
#
# COMPACT_ATOMS: atom_id res chain seq x y z
N LEU A 1 9.22 8.49 -6.31
CA LEU A 1 8.14 7.83 -7.07
C LEU A 1 8.75 6.99 -8.18
N SER A 2 8.15 5.83 -8.46
CA SER A 2 8.48 5.04 -9.65
C SER A 2 8.14 5.82 -10.92
N PRO A 3 8.98 5.80 -11.96
CA PRO A 3 8.69 6.46 -13.24
C PRO A 3 7.73 5.64 -14.14
N ARG A 4 7.25 4.46 -13.70
CA ARG A 4 6.46 3.52 -14.53
C ARG A 4 5.20 4.13 -15.15
N ASN A 5 4.59 5.12 -14.50
CA ASN A 5 3.50 5.91 -15.08
C ASN A 5 3.93 7.38 -15.09
N GLU A 6 4.48 7.81 -16.23
CA GLU A 6 5.05 9.15 -16.42
C GLU A 6 4.01 10.25 -16.16
N GLU A 7 2.77 10.09 -16.63
CA GLU A 7 1.70 11.06 -16.46
C GLU A 7 1.36 11.27 -14.98
N ILE A 8 1.09 10.19 -14.24
CA ILE A 8 0.77 10.25 -12.81
C ILE A 8 1.96 10.77 -12.01
N ALA A 9 3.17 10.29 -12.29
CA ALA A 9 4.38 10.69 -11.58
C ALA A 9 4.68 12.19 -11.77
N THR A 10 4.58 12.69 -13.00
CA THR A 10 4.78 14.11 -13.33
C THR A 10 3.71 14.98 -12.69
N SER A 11 2.43 14.55 -12.73
CA SER A 11 1.33 15.25 -12.06
C SER A 11 1.52 15.32 -10.53
N LEU A 12 2.05 14.27 -9.90
CA LEU A 12 2.33 14.28 -8.46
C LEU A 12 3.52 15.19 -8.12
N ALA A 13 4.61 15.09 -8.88
CA ALA A 13 5.82 15.90 -8.69
C ALA A 13 5.55 17.40 -8.90
N SER A 14 4.67 17.77 -9.84
CA SER A 14 4.31 19.17 -10.06
C SER A 14 3.43 19.77 -8.96
N ARG A 15 2.61 18.94 -8.29
CA ARG A 15 1.71 19.38 -7.21
C ARG A 15 2.36 19.42 -5.84
N HIS A 16 3.41 18.65 -5.62
CA HIS A 16 4.03 18.46 -4.31
C HIS A 16 5.55 18.65 -4.41
N PRO A 17 6.11 19.75 -3.86
CA PRO A 17 7.54 20.06 -3.96
C PRO A 17 8.48 18.97 -3.44
N ASP A 18 8.03 18.19 -2.45
CA ASP A 18 8.83 17.14 -1.81
C ASP A 18 8.80 15.80 -2.59
N VAL A 19 8.05 15.74 -3.69
CA VAL A 19 7.90 14.54 -4.51
C VAL A 19 8.94 14.53 -5.64
N ARG A 20 9.80 13.52 -5.62
CA ARG A 20 10.81 13.26 -6.66
C ARG A 20 10.47 12.01 -7.45
N ILE A 21 10.71 12.03 -8.76
CA ILE A 21 10.62 10.85 -9.65
C ILE A 21 12.02 10.25 -9.77
N ALA A 22 12.14 8.95 -9.54
CA ALA A 22 13.42 8.24 -9.66
C ALA A 22 13.66 7.76 -11.11
N SER A 23 14.87 7.33 -11.42
CA SER A 23 15.23 6.82 -12.76
C SER A 23 14.54 5.49 -13.10
N ASP A 24 14.30 4.65 -12.10
CA ASP A 24 13.65 3.35 -12.22
C ASP A 24 13.11 2.89 -10.85
N ASN A 25 12.53 1.69 -10.78
CA ASN A 25 11.99 1.14 -9.54
C ASN A 25 13.08 0.80 -8.51
N GLN A 26 14.26 0.39 -8.96
CA GLN A 26 15.38 0.06 -8.07
C GLN A 26 15.92 1.34 -7.42
N ALA A 27 16.02 2.46 -8.16
CA ALA A 27 16.42 3.74 -7.60
C ALA A 27 15.44 4.26 -6.53
N VAL A 28 14.13 3.99 -6.67
CA VAL A 28 13.17 4.27 -5.58
C VAL A 28 13.53 3.49 -4.33
N LEU A 29 13.75 2.18 -4.50
CA LEU A 29 14.08 1.26 -3.41
C LEU A 29 15.42 1.62 -2.76
N ASP A 30 16.39 2.06 -3.56
CA ASP A 30 17.74 2.36 -3.11
C ASP A 30 17.77 3.60 -2.20
N ASP A 31 17.02 4.64 -2.58
CA ASP A 31 16.95 5.95 -1.90
C ASP A 31 15.94 6.02 -0.74
N CYS A 32 15.22 4.93 -0.42
CA CYS A 32 14.13 4.95 0.56
C CYS A 32 14.34 3.94 1.69
N ASP A 33 14.19 4.39 2.93
CA ASP A 33 14.15 3.50 4.11
C ASP A 33 12.80 2.80 4.24
N THR A 34 11.71 3.51 3.92
CA THR A 34 10.34 2.99 3.93
C THR A 34 9.76 2.98 2.53
N VAL A 35 9.27 1.83 2.06
CA VAL A 35 8.81 1.63 0.69
C VAL A 35 7.38 1.12 0.65
N MET A 36 6.54 1.83 -0.11
CA MET A 36 5.15 1.46 -0.34
C MET A 36 5.03 0.58 -1.60
N LEU A 37 4.66 -0.68 -1.45
CA LEU A 37 4.40 -1.59 -2.55
C LEU A 37 2.94 -1.44 -3.00
N ALA A 38 2.71 -0.64 -4.03
CA ALA A 38 1.38 -0.28 -4.53
C ALA A 38 1.12 -0.75 -5.97
N VAL A 39 1.79 -1.82 -6.40
CA VAL A 39 1.56 -2.43 -7.71
C VAL A 39 0.28 -3.25 -7.71
N ARG A 40 -0.30 -3.44 -8.90
CA ARG A 40 -1.48 -4.30 -9.03
C ARG A 40 -1.08 -5.77 -8.80
N PRO A 41 -1.94 -6.59 -8.18
CA PRO A 41 -1.72 -8.03 -8.01
C PRO A 41 -1.15 -8.78 -9.23
N GLN A 42 -1.67 -8.47 -10.42
CA GLN A 42 -1.36 -9.21 -11.66
C GLN A 42 0.11 -9.08 -12.08
N ILE A 43 0.79 -8.02 -11.65
CA ILE A 43 2.19 -7.75 -12.01
C ILE A 43 3.11 -7.79 -10.78
N ALA A 44 2.58 -8.12 -9.60
CA ALA A 44 3.33 -8.02 -8.36
C ALA A 44 4.53 -8.97 -8.34
N HIS A 45 4.33 -10.23 -8.75
CA HIS A 45 5.42 -11.20 -8.77
C HIS A 45 6.54 -10.78 -9.74
N GLU A 46 6.19 -10.39 -10.96
CA GLU A 46 7.13 -9.92 -11.98
C GLU A 46 7.95 -8.74 -11.44
N VAL A 47 7.28 -7.65 -11.03
CA VAL A 47 7.95 -6.42 -10.59
C VAL A 47 8.79 -6.65 -9.33
N LEU A 48 8.28 -7.37 -8.33
CA LEU A 48 9.02 -7.57 -7.08
C LEU A 48 10.24 -8.47 -7.27
N SER A 49 10.16 -9.46 -8.17
CA SER A 49 11.28 -10.39 -8.43
C SER A 49 12.48 -9.74 -9.13
N GLU A 50 12.29 -8.61 -9.79
CA GLU A 50 13.37 -7.84 -10.45
C GLU A 50 14.11 -6.91 -9.49
N LEU A 51 13.57 -6.69 -8.29
CA LEU A 51 14.10 -5.74 -7.32
C LEU A 51 15.05 -6.41 -6.33
N ARG A 52 16.07 -5.66 -5.93
CA ARG A 52 17.02 -6.06 -4.89
C ARG A 52 16.70 -5.32 -3.60
N PHE A 53 16.07 -6.03 -2.68
CA PHE A 53 15.77 -5.55 -1.34
C PHE A 53 16.99 -5.62 -0.43
N ARG A 54 16.97 -4.83 0.64
CA ARG A 54 18.01 -4.78 1.68
C ARG A 54 17.40 -5.06 3.04
N PRO A 55 18.17 -5.61 4.00
CA PRO A 55 17.65 -5.92 5.34
C PRO A 55 17.09 -4.74 6.12
N ASP A 56 17.55 -3.52 5.84
CA ASP A 56 17.11 -2.27 6.47
C ASP A 56 15.80 -1.70 5.90
N HIS A 57 15.29 -2.25 4.79
CA HIS A 57 14.03 -1.78 4.21
C HIS A 57 12.83 -2.08 5.11
N ARG A 58 11.98 -1.06 5.26
CA ARG A 58 10.64 -1.15 5.86
C ARG A 58 9.58 -1.13 4.77
N LEU A 59 8.95 -2.26 4.54
CA LEU A 59 7.98 -2.42 3.46
C LEU A 59 6.55 -2.26 3.97
N ILE A 60 5.75 -1.47 3.27
CA ILE A 60 4.31 -1.39 3.46
C ILE A 60 3.63 -1.86 2.16
N SER A 61 2.94 -2.99 2.19
CA SER A 61 2.26 -3.54 1.01
C SER A 61 0.79 -3.17 0.98
N LEU A 62 0.36 -2.57 -0.14
CA LEU A 62 -1.04 -2.32 -0.48
C LEU A 62 -1.59 -3.40 -1.44
N ILE A 63 -0.81 -4.45 -1.70
CA ILE A 63 -1.17 -5.50 -2.65
C ILE A 63 -2.20 -6.43 -1.99
N ALA A 64 -3.45 -6.32 -2.41
CA ALA A 64 -4.56 -6.98 -1.73
C ALA A 64 -4.44 -8.52 -1.69
N THR A 65 -4.19 -9.14 -2.84
CA THR A 65 -4.37 -10.59 -3.04
C THR A 65 -3.18 -11.45 -2.62
N LEU A 66 -2.02 -10.86 -2.36
CA LEU A 66 -0.85 -11.62 -1.90
C LEU A 66 -0.88 -11.75 -0.38
N SER A 67 -0.57 -12.94 0.14
CA SER A 67 -0.39 -13.10 1.58
C SER A 67 0.87 -12.35 2.07
N LEU A 68 0.95 -12.10 3.37
CA LEU A 68 2.16 -11.49 3.96
C LEU A 68 3.39 -12.38 3.71
N ASP A 69 3.22 -13.70 3.72
CA ASP A 69 4.30 -14.66 3.49
C ASP A 69 4.75 -14.68 2.02
N ASP A 70 3.83 -14.57 1.07
CA ASP A 70 4.17 -14.45 -0.37
C ASP A 70 5.00 -13.19 -0.63
N ILE A 71 4.57 -12.06 -0.06
CA ILE A 71 5.30 -10.80 -0.19
C ILE A 71 6.67 -10.93 0.48
N ARG A 72 6.75 -11.51 1.68
CA ARG A 72 8.01 -11.72 2.39
C ARG A 72 8.99 -12.56 1.56
N ALA A 73 8.50 -13.61 0.90
CA ALA A 73 9.33 -14.44 0.03
C ALA A 73 9.86 -13.66 -1.19
N LEU A 74 9.01 -12.84 -1.81
CA LEU A 74 9.39 -12.01 -2.97
C LEU A 74 10.33 -10.86 -2.61
N THR A 75 10.30 -10.39 -1.36
CA THR A 75 11.04 -9.20 -0.94
C THR A 75 12.18 -9.50 0.05
N ALA A 76 12.57 -10.76 0.20
CA ALA A 76 13.74 -11.11 1.00
C ALA A 76 15.00 -10.39 0.44
N PRO A 77 15.90 -9.87 1.29
CA PRO A 77 15.99 -10.03 2.74
C PRO A 77 15.35 -8.90 3.57
N ALA A 78 14.36 -8.15 3.07
CA ALA A 78 13.78 -7.01 3.80
C ALA A 78 13.36 -7.36 5.24
N GLY A 79 13.78 -6.53 6.19
CA GLY A 79 13.65 -6.83 7.62
C GLY A 79 12.26 -6.57 8.21
N HIS A 80 11.49 -5.65 7.61
CA HIS A 80 10.16 -5.29 8.10
C HIS A 80 9.14 -5.28 6.97
N LEU A 81 7.98 -5.88 7.21
CA LEU A 81 6.88 -5.93 6.25
C LEU A 81 5.54 -5.84 6.96
N THR A 82 4.72 -4.89 6.52
CA THR A 82 3.36 -4.66 6.99
C THR A 82 2.41 -4.58 5.80
N LYS A 83 1.30 -5.31 5.82
CA LYS A 83 0.18 -5.08 4.91
C LYS A 83 -0.64 -3.89 5.41
N ALA A 84 -1.10 -3.07 4.48
CA ALA A 84 -2.01 -1.98 4.75
C ALA A 84 -3.17 -2.00 3.76
N LEU A 85 -4.37 -1.71 4.26
CA LEU A 85 -5.59 -1.60 3.49
C LEU A 85 -6.26 -0.25 3.80
N PRO A 86 -5.88 0.82 3.09
CA PRO A 86 -6.53 2.12 3.22
C PRO A 86 -7.94 2.05 2.62
N MET A 87 -8.96 2.44 3.39
CA MET A 87 -10.30 2.60 2.86
C MET A 87 -10.35 3.77 1.86
N PRO A 88 -11.21 3.75 0.83
CA PRO A 88 -11.28 4.82 -0.17
C PRO A 88 -11.45 6.23 0.41
N MET A 89 -12.15 6.35 1.54
CA MET A 89 -12.43 7.62 2.21
C MET A 89 -11.17 8.31 2.77
N ILE A 90 -10.04 7.59 2.89
CA ILE A 90 -8.75 8.16 3.33
C ILE A 90 -8.28 9.27 2.40
N ALA A 91 -8.71 9.28 1.12
CA ALA A 91 -8.44 10.39 0.20
C ALA A 91 -8.95 11.75 0.73
N HIS A 92 -10.01 11.74 1.55
CA HIS A 92 -10.58 12.93 2.20
C HIS A 92 -10.23 13.02 3.68
N ARG A 93 -9.25 12.23 4.13
CA ARG A 93 -8.90 12.05 5.54
C ARG A 93 -10.03 11.54 6.43
N LEU A 94 -10.90 10.71 5.85
CA LEU A 94 -12.01 10.07 6.53
C LEU A 94 -11.83 8.55 6.54
N GLY A 95 -12.44 7.88 7.51
CA GLY A 95 -12.33 6.42 7.62
C GLY A 95 -11.03 5.95 8.26
N ALA A 96 -10.60 4.74 7.89
CA ALA A 96 -9.46 4.07 8.50
C ALA A 96 -8.56 3.37 7.48
N THR A 97 -7.32 3.13 7.88
CA THR A 97 -6.43 2.15 7.27
C THR A 97 -6.30 0.96 8.21
N ILE A 98 -6.55 -0.25 7.72
CA ILE A 98 -6.28 -1.47 8.47
C ILE A 98 -4.83 -1.88 8.22
N ILE A 99 -4.06 -2.25 9.24
CA ILE A 99 -2.68 -2.72 9.11
C ILE A 99 -2.47 -4.08 9.78
N TYR A 100 -1.61 -4.91 9.18
CA TYR A 100 -1.25 -6.25 9.68
C TYR A 100 0.18 -6.66 9.28
N PRO A 101 1.02 -7.15 10.20
CA PRO A 101 0.84 -7.08 11.65
C PRO A 101 0.86 -5.63 12.14
N SER A 102 0.61 -5.40 13.43
CA SER A 102 0.82 -4.08 14.03
C SER A 102 2.27 -3.60 13.79
N ASP A 103 2.42 -2.33 13.37
CA ASP A 103 3.73 -1.68 13.22
C ASP A 103 3.59 -0.21 13.62
N PRO A 104 4.30 0.24 14.67
CA PRO A 104 4.20 1.63 15.13
C PRO A 104 4.54 2.66 14.06
N GLY A 105 5.44 2.33 13.13
CA GLY A 105 5.82 3.23 12.02
C GLY A 105 4.70 3.39 11.01
N ALA A 106 4.09 2.28 10.58
CA ALA A 106 2.92 2.28 9.70
C ALA A 106 1.72 2.95 10.38
N ALA A 107 1.48 2.67 11.66
CA ALA A 107 0.41 3.30 12.43
C ALA A 107 0.60 4.82 12.54
N ALA A 108 1.81 5.30 12.84
CA ALA A 108 2.11 6.73 12.86
C ALA A 108 1.95 7.37 11.47
N LEU A 109 2.37 6.67 10.39
CA LEU A 109 2.24 7.16 9.02
C LEU A 109 0.77 7.32 8.62
N PHE A 110 -0.04 6.27 8.76
CA PHE A 110 -1.45 6.28 8.36
C PHE A 110 -2.33 7.08 9.32
N GLY A 111 -1.93 7.21 10.59
CA GLY A 111 -2.61 8.06 11.58
C GLY A 111 -2.66 9.53 11.19
N ARG A 112 -1.73 10.00 10.34
CA ARG A 112 -1.76 11.35 9.75
C ARG A 112 -2.87 11.55 8.72
N LEU A 113 -3.41 10.46 8.19
CA LEU A 113 -4.42 10.44 7.14
C LEU A 113 -5.81 10.06 7.68
N GLY A 114 -5.92 9.44 8.85
CA GLY A 114 -7.20 9.00 9.40
C GLY A 114 -7.00 8.07 10.59
N LYS A 115 -8.02 7.26 10.90
CA LYS A 115 -7.88 6.23 11.93
C LYS A 115 -7.00 5.08 11.44
N VAL A 116 -6.37 4.37 12.36
CA VAL A 116 -5.68 3.11 12.09
C VAL A 116 -6.35 2.00 12.87
N ILE A 117 -6.63 0.89 12.19
CA ILE A 117 -7.08 -0.35 12.82
C ILE A 117 -5.91 -1.32 12.73
N GLU A 118 -5.26 -1.56 13.85
CA GLU A 118 -4.12 -2.47 13.93
C GLU A 118 -4.61 -3.87 14.31
N VAL A 119 -4.22 -4.88 13.54
CA VAL A 119 -4.54 -6.27 13.83
C VAL A 119 -3.27 -7.11 13.76
N ASP A 120 -3.18 -8.11 14.63
CA ASP A 120 -2.03 -9.04 14.68
C ASP A 120 -2.36 -10.43 14.14
N ASN A 121 -3.57 -10.62 13.61
CA ASN A 121 -4.05 -11.88 13.07
C ASN A 121 -4.40 -11.73 11.59
N SER A 122 -3.76 -12.54 10.72
CA SER A 122 -4.05 -12.54 9.28
C SER A 122 -5.52 -12.80 8.98
N ARG A 123 -6.18 -13.68 9.74
CA ARG A 123 -7.61 -13.99 9.54
C ARG A 123 -8.51 -12.79 9.86
N GLU A 124 -8.13 -11.97 10.83
CA GLU A 124 -8.85 -10.75 11.15
C GLU A 124 -8.65 -9.69 10.06
N PHE A 125 -7.41 -9.53 9.57
CA PHE A 125 -7.12 -8.68 8.42
C PHE A 125 -7.92 -9.09 7.19
N ASP A 126 -7.99 -10.39 6.89
CA ASP A 126 -8.74 -10.91 5.75
C ASP A 126 -10.25 -10.70 5.91
N ALA A 127 -10.80 -10.92 7.11
CA ALA A 127 -12.21 -10.66 7.39
C ALA A 127 -12.58 -9.19 7.19
N LEU A 128 -11.75 -8.26 7.71
CA LEU A 128 -11.93 -6.83 7.49
C LEU A 128 -11.76 -6.46 6.00
N SER A 129 -10.82 -7.09 5.31
CA SER A 129 -10.59 -6.90 3.86
C SER A 129 -11.84 -7.26 3.06
N VAL A 130 -12.47 -8.41 3.35
CA VAL A 130 -13.72 -8.85 2.74
C VAL A 130 -14.84 -7.83 2.99
N ALA A 131 -14.96 -7.31 4.21
CA ALA A 131 -15.96 -6.29 4.52
C ALA A 131 -15.77 -5.03 3.66
N THR A 132 -14.54 -4.53 3.53
CA THR A 132 -14.26 -3.35 2.69
C THR A 132 -14.46 -3.60 1.20
N ALA A 133 -14.24 -4.83 0.71
CA ALA A 133 -14.45 -5.18 -0.69
C ALA A 133 -15.92 -5.01 -1.13
N THR A 134 -16.87 -5.05 -0.17
CA THR A 134 -18.29 -4.82 -0.44
C THR A 134 -18.65 -3.35 -0.72
N TYR A 135 -17.74 -2.40 -0.43
CA TYR A 135 -18.00 -0.98 -0.64
C TYR A 135 -18.30 -0.64 -2.10
N ALA A 136 -17.62 -1.28 -3.05
CA ALA A 136 -17.89 -1.06 -4.47
C ALA A 136 -19.35 -1.42 -4.83
N SER A 137 -19.83 -2.57 -4.36
CA SER A 137 -21.21 -3.01 -4.55
C SER A 137 -22.20 -2.08 -3.84
N TYR A 138 -21.88 -1.63 -2.62
CA TYR A 138 -22.70 -0.68 -1.88
C TYR A 138 -22.81 0.68 -2.60
N PHE A 139 -21.69 1.23 -3.08
CA PHE A 139 -21.71 2.47 -3.86
C PHE A 139 -22.48 2.32 -5.17
N LYS A 140 -22.38 1.16 -5.84
CA LYS A 140 -23.18 0.88 -7.03
C LYS A 140 -24.68 0.82 -6.72
N TYR A 141 -25.05 0.20 -5.60
CA TYR A 141 -26.42 0.18 -5.13
C TYR A 141 -26.94 1.59 -4.84
N LEU A 142 -26.16 2.41 -4.11
CA LEU A 142 -26.51 3.81 -3.84
C LEU A 142 -26.69 4.62 -5.13
N GLU A 143 -25.78 4.48 -6.10
CA GLU A 143 -25.90 5.13 -7.41
C GLU A 143 -27.23 4.78 -8.09
N THR A 144 -27.69 3.53 -7.97
CA THR A 144 -28.92 3.05 -8.60
C THR A 144 -30.19 3.63 -7.95
N ILE A 145 -30.19 3.86 -6.63
CA ILE A 145 -31.38 4.34 -5.89
C ILE A 145 -31.37 5.85 -5.61
N HIS A 146 -30.24 6.53 -5.84
CA HIS A 146 -30.11 7.97 -5.63
C HIS A 146 -30.67 8.79 -6.81
N THR A 147 -30.73 8.20 -8.00
CA THR A 147 -31.53 8.68 -9.15
C THR A 147 -33.00 8.32 -9.03
#